data_AF-A0A1E1VB56-F1
#
_entry.id   AF-A0A1E1VB56-F1
#
_cell.length_a   1.000
_cell.length_b   1.000
_cell.length_c   1.000
_cell.angle_alpha   90.00
_cell.angle_beta   90.00
_cell.angle_gamma   90.00
#
_symmetry.space_group_name_H-M   'P 1'
#
loop_
_entity.id
_entity.type
_entity.pdbx_description
1 polymer ?
#
loop_
_entity_poly.entity_id
_entity_poly.type
_entity_poly.pdbx_seq_one_letter_code
_entity_poly.pdbx_strand_id
1 'polypeptide(L)' 'MAKQPEALATFAATARNDGKKPKDIGLTATPETAPLPGDTKKEADAATKVLREGVLKKDQGADEAIDKLPDRTRDL' A
#
# COMPACT_ATOMS: atom_id res chain seq x y z
N MET A 1 -31.15 -14.09 -7.22
CA MET A 1 -30.79 -13.46 -5.93
C MET A 1 -30.16 -12.12 -6.25
N ALA A 2 -30.77 -11.01 -5.79
CA ALA A 2 -30.23 -9.67 -6.05
C ALA A 2 -28.85 -9.54 -5.38
N LYS A 3 -27.82 -9.20 -6.17
CA LYS A 3 -26.46 -8.94 -5.67
C LYS A 3 -26.54 -7.65 -4.84
N GLN A 4 -26.68 -7.79 -3.53
CA GLN A 4 -26.60 -6.63 -2.64
C GLN A 4 -25.22 -5.98 -2.82
N PRO A 5 -25.14 -4.64 -2.86
CA PRO A 5 -23.88 -3.93 -2.77
C PRO A 5 -23.03 -4.46 -1.62
N GLU A 6 -21.73 -4.66 -1.84
CA GLU A 6 -20.82 -5.28 -0.86
C GLU A 6 -20.82 -4.56 0.49
N ALA A 7 -21.04 -3.24 0.49
CA ALA A 7 -21.21 -2.44 1.70
C ALA A 7 -22.40 -2.90 2.55
N LEU A 8 -23.55 -3.21 1.93
CA LEU A 8 -24.75 -3.68 2.61
C LEU A 8 -24.61 -5.12 3.10
N ALA A 9 -23.97 -5.98 2.31
CA ALA A 9 -23.66 -7.35 2.73
C ALA A 9 -22.71 -7.37 3.93
N THR A 10 -21.67 -6.51 3.90
CA THR A 10 -20.72 -6.34 5.02
C THR A 10 -21.43 -5.83 6.27
N PHE A 11 -22.27 -4.80 6.14
CA PHE A 11 -23.02 -4.24 7.27
C PHE A 11 -23.98 -5.26 7.91
N ALA A 12 -24.75 -5.99 7.10
CA ALA A 12 -25.67 -7.00 7.61
C ALA A 12 -24.93 -8.14 8.34
N ALA A 13 -23.74 -8.49 7.88
CA ALA A 13 -22.94 -9.55 8.47
C ALA A 13 -22.15 -9.10 9.71
N THR A 14 -21.66 -7.85 9.75
CA THR A 14 -21.02 -7.28 10.96
C THR A 14 -22.02 -7.13 12.10
N ALA A 15 -23.26 -6.70 11.79
CA ALA A 15 -24.33 -6.57 12.78
C ALA A 15 -24.68 -7.92 13.45
N ARG A 16 -24.46 -9.03 12.75
CA ARG A 16 -24.69 -10.40 13.28
C ARG A 16 -23.47 -11.00 13.99
N ASN A 17 -22.33 -10.32 13.97
CA ASN A 17 -21.05 -10.81 14.48
C ASN A 17 -20.41 -9.80 15.46
N ASP A 18 -21.19 -9.31 16.43
CA ASP A 18 -20.74 -8.37 17.46
C ASP A 18 -20.03 -7.11 16.92
N GLY A 19 -20.47 -6.63 15.75
CA GLY A 19 -19.87 -5.48 15.06
C GLY A 19 -18.54 -5.79 14.36
N LYS A 20 -18.05 -7.03 14.40
CA LYS A 20 -16.82 -7.46 13.72
C LYS A 20 -17.13 -7.94 12.31
N LYS A 21 -16.36 -7.45 11.36
CA LYS A 21 -16.41 -7.90 9.97
C LYS A 21 -15.98 -9.37 9.88
N PRO A 22 -16.83 -10.27 9.34
CA PRO A 22 -16.43 -11.65 9.06
C PRO A 22 -15.24 -11.70 8.10
N LYS A 23 -14.32 -12.65 8.30
CA LYS A 23 -13.05 -12.74 7.55
C LYS A 23 -13.26 -13.07 6.06
N ASP A 24 -14.38 -13.69 5.76
CA ASP A 24 -14.85 -14.18 4.47
C ASP A 24 -15.61 -13.12 3.66
N ILE A 25 -15.91 -11.97 4.24
CA ILE A 25 -16.63 -10.88 3.57
C ILE A 25 -15.67 -9.72 3.30
N GLY A 26 -15.52 -9.35 2.03
CA GLY A 26 -14.70 -8.22 1.57
C GLY A 26 -13.39 -8.65 0.90
N LEU A 27 -12.63 -7.65 0.43
CA LEU A 27 -11.37 -7.86 -0.26
C LEU A 27 -10.24 -8.10 0.75
N THR A 28 -9.52 -9.21 0.59
CA THR A 28 -8.25 -9.49 1.26
C THR A 28 -7.11 -9.27 0.29
N ALA A 29 -5.99 -8.76 0.80
CA ALA A 29 -4.78 -8.66 -0.02
C ALA A 29 -4.33 -10.05 -0.50
N THR A 30 -4.06 -10.14 -1.79
CA THR A 30 -3.42 -11.28 -2.45
C THR A 30 -1.90 -11.07 -2.45
N PRO A 31 -1.05 -12.06 -2.77
CA PRO A 31 0.40 -11.83 -2.89
C PRO A 31 0.76 -10.68 -3.83
N GLU A 32 -0.03 -10.46 -4.88
CA GLU A 32 0.16 -9.41 -5.88
C GLU A 32 -0.23 -8.01 -5.38
N THR A 33 -1.03 -7.92 -4.31
CA THR A 33 -1.57 -6.67 -3.75
C THR A 33 -1.22 -6.45 -2.28
N ALA A 34 -0.60 -7.44 -1.63
CA ALA A 34 -0.09 -7.36 -0.27
C ALA A 34 0.91 -6.23 -0.15
N PRO A 35 1.07 -5.59 1.02
CA PRO A 35 2.12 -4.61 1.21
C PRO A 35 3.50 -5.26 1.04
N LEU A 36 4.45 -4.52 0.46
CA LEU A 36 5.86 -4.92 0.51
C LEU A 36 6.43 -4.61 1.90
N PRO A 37 7.38 -5.41 2.41
CA PRO A 37 8.09 -5.10 3.64
C PRO A 37 8.99 -3.87 3.44
N GLY A 38 8.56 -2.71 3.95
CA GLY A 38 9.26 -1.43 3.82
C GLY A 38 9.85 -0.89 5.12
N ASP A 39 10.70 0.13 5.01
CA ASP A 39 11.25 0.92 6.12
C ASP A 39 10.87 2.38 5.89
N THR A 40 9.96 2.89 6.72
CA THR A 40 9.39 4.24 6.59
C THR A 40 10.44 5.34 6.63
N LYS A 41 11.56 5.13 7.34
CA LYS A 41 12.64 6.10 7.41
C LYS A 41 13.38 6.18 6.07
N LYS A 42 13.69 5.03 5.47
CA LYS A 42 14.36 4.98 4.16
C LYS A 42 13.48 5.58 3.06
N GLU A 43 12.17 5.32 3.10
CA GLU A 43 11.21 5.92 2.16
C GLU A 43 11.18 7.44 2.28
N ALA A 44 11.12 7.97 3.51
CA ALA A 44 11.15 9.41 3.76
C ALA A 44 12.46 10.06 3.30
N ASP A 45 13.60 9.41 3.54
CA ASP A 45 14.91 9.88 3.11
C ASP A 45 15.02 9.93 1.58
N ALA A 46 14.57 8.87 0.89
CA ALA A 46 14.52 8.83 -0.58
C ALA A 46 13.61 9.92 -1.16
N ALA A 47 12.39 10.07 -0.63
CA ALA A 47 11.46 11.11 -1.06
C ALA A 47 12.04 12.52 -0.84
N THR A 48 12.71 12.75 0.28
CA THR A 48 13.37 14.02 0.57
C THR A 48 14.44 14.35 -0.49
N LYS A 49 15.23 13.36 -0.90
CA LYS A 49 16.23 13.56 -1.96
C LYS A 49 15.58 13.92 -3.28
N VAL A 50 14.58 13.15 -3.74
CA VAL A 50 13.83 13.43 -4.99
C VAL A 50 13.32 14.87 -5.01
N LEU A 51 12.68 15.30 -3.92
CA LEU A 51 12.13 16.65 -3.82
C LEU A 51 13.23 17.71 -3.84
N ARG A 52 14.36 17.49 -3.14
CA ARG A 52 15.48 18.43 -3.10
C ARG A 52 16.19 18.52 -4.45
N GLU A 53 16.40 17.42 -5.16
CA GLU A 53 17.01 17.43 -6.50
C GLU A 53 16.15 18.20 -7.50
N GLY A 54 14.83 17.95 -7.48
CA GLY A 54 13.89 18.64 -8.35
C GLY A 54 13.92 20.16 -8.19
N VAL A 55 14.16 20.64 -6.96
CA VAL A 55 14.30 22.07 -6.62
C VAL A 55 15.70 22.59 -6.93
N LEU A 56 16.75 21.90 -6.48
CA LEU A 56 18.13 22.38 -6.59
C LEU A 56 18.73 22.20 -7.98
N LYS A 57 18.11 21.37 -8.84
CA LYS A 57 18.63 20.97 -10.16
C LYS A 57 20.06 20.42 -10.09
N LYS A 58 20.35 19.71 -9.00
CA LYS A 58 21.63 19.06 -8.72
C LYS A 58 21.34 17.68 -8.21
N ASP A 59 22.23 16.75 -8.55
CA ASP A 59 22.22 15.38 -8.03
C ASP A 59 22.39 15.38 -6.49
N GLN A 60 21.57 14.60 -5.80
CA GLN A 60 21.55 14.31 -4.36
C GLN A 60 21.48 12.79 -4.11
N GLY A 61 21.70 11.98 -5.15
CA GLY A 61 21.58 10.53 -5.15
C GLY A 61 20.18 10.01 -4.80
N ALA A 62 19.15 10.60 -5.41
CA ALA A 62 17.76 10.18 -5.28
C ALA A 62 17.52 8.83 -5.96
N ASP A 63 18.05 8.63 -7.16
CA ASP A 63 17.91 7.37 -7.91
C ASP A 63 18.49 6.19 -7.12
N GLU A 64 19.69 6.32 -6.54
CA GLU A 64 20.28 5.25 -5.72
C GLU A 64 19.54 5.04 -4.38
N ALA A 65 18.82 6.05 -3.90
CA ALA A 65 17.99 5.90 -2.72
C ALA A 65 16.71 5.12 -3.05
N ILE A 66 16.10 5.39 -4.22
CA ILE A 66 14.94 4.66 -4.74
C ILE A 66 15.34 3.21 -5.08
N ASP A 67 16.52 2.99 -5.64
CA ASP A 67 17.06 1.66 -5.97
C ASP A 67 17.18 0.72 -4.78
N LYS A 68 17.33 1.27 -3.57
CA LYS A 68 17.43 0.49 -2.33
C LYS A 68 16.07 0.16 -1.71
N LEU A 69 14.98 0.74 -2.21
CA LEU A 69 13.65 0.48 -1.72
C LEU A 69 13.05 -0.77 -2.36
N PRO A 70 12.21 -1.51 -1.63
CA PRO A 70 11.48 -2.64 -2.20
C PRO A 70 10.55 -2.14 -3.32
N ASP A 71 10.68 -2.75 -4.50
CA ASP A 71 9.91 -2.39 -5.69
C ASP A 71 9.36 -3.65 -6.33
N ARG A 72 8.05 -3.67 -6.62
CA ARG A 72 7.36 -4.80 -7.26
C ARG A 72 7.57 -4.83 -8.78
N THR A 73 8.05 -3.74 -9.36
CA THR A 73 8.19 -3.56 -10.82
C THR A 73 9.59 -3.86 -11.34
N ARG A 74 10.55 -4.08 -10.44
CA ARG A 74 11.93 -4.45 -10.79
C ARG A 74 12.06 -5.96 -10.82
N ASP A 75 12.61 -6.49 -11.91
CA ASP A 75 13.05 -7.87 -11.96
C ASP A 75 14.21 -8.06 -10.97
N LEU A 76 14.12 -9.09 -10.13
CA LEU A 76 15.13 -9.46 -9.12
C LEU A 76 16.44 -9.95 -9.77
#